data_AF-A0A661R5L5-F1
#
_entry.id   AF-A0A661R5L5-F1
#
_cell.length_a   1.000
_cell.length_b   1.000
_cell.length_c   1.000
_cell.angle_alpha   90.00
_cell.angle_beta   90.00
_cell.angle_gamma   90.00
#
_symmetry.space_group_name_H-M   'P 1'
#
loop_
_entity.id
_entity.type
_entity.pdbx_description
1 polymer ?
#
loop_
_entity_poly.entity_id
_entity_poly.type
_entity_poly.pdbx_seq_one_letter_code
_entity_poly.pdbx_strand_id
1 'polypeptide(L)'
;MEEIEKPVYYFHADLVREISEAMAAGHAFVELSLDLNLSRNRFAIKGDCLVLDKTWKIDIKDLEPVASSKQKLFALSHDGLVPIEVRADGYYKLVPTNTVPTLEINGIKMHRSKDIDPFVDAREKTKLVVRPQDLVLDTCGGLGYSAVFALKAGAKNVVSTEKSRPVIQIRHQNPWLMAI
;
A
#
# COMPACT_ATOMS: atom_id res chain seq x y z
N MET A 1 1.95 -9.42 -22.38
CA MET A 1 1.97 -8.91 -21.00
C MET A 1 0.55 -8.54 -20.70
N GLU A 2 -0.14 -9.30 -19.85
CA GLU A 2 -1.42 -8.84 -19.30
C GLU A 2 -1.17 -7.53 -18.55
N GLU A 3 -1.91 -6.48 -18.89
CA GLU A 3 -1.98 -5.30 -18.04
C GLU A 3 -2.51 -5.76 -16.69
N ILE A 4 -1.67 -5.66 -15.65
CA ILE A 4 -2.11 -5.90 -14.28
C ILE A 4 -3.11 -4.80 -13.96
N GLU A 5 -4.40 -5.14 -13.96
CA GLU A 5 -5.46 -4.23 -13.57
C GLU A 5 -5.15 -3.71 -12.16
N LYS A 6 -5.03 -2.38 -12.04
CA LYS A 6 -4.59 -1.75 -10.81
C LYS A 6 -5.71 -1.83 -9.77
N PRO A 7 -5.40 -2.16 -8.50
CA PRO A 7 -6.38 -2.12 -7.44
C PRO A 7 -6.88 -0.69 -7.26
N VAL A 8 -8.20 -0.54 -7.30
CA VAL A 8 -8.86 0.75 -7.08
C VAL A 8 -9.02 1.02 -5.59
N TYR A 9 -9.29 -0.03 -4.81
CA TYR A 9 -9.53 0.05 -3.38
C TYR A 9 -8.73 -0.99 -2.61
N TYR A 10 -8.23 -0.60 -1.45
CA TYR A 10 -7.40 -1.42 -0.58
C TYR A 10 -8.06 -1.59 0.79
N PHE A 11 -7.97 -2.80 1.35
CA PHE A 11 -8.54 -3.13 2.65
C PHE A 11 -7.52 -3.86 3.55
N HIS A 12 -7.60 -3.58 4.85
CA HIS A 12 -6.91 -4.31 5.92
C HIS A 12 -7.79 -4.38 7.16
N ALA A 13 -7.41 -5.22 8.13
CA ALA A 13 -8.23 -5.53 9.29
C ALA A 13 -8.70 -4.29 10.09
N ASP A 14 -7.84 -3.27 10.27
CA ASP A 14 -8.25 -2.05 10.99
C ASP A 14 -9.33 -1.25 10.24
N LEU A 15 -9.29 -1.17 8.90
CA LEU A 15 -10.36 -0.55 8.12
C LEU A 15 -11.67 -1.30 8.28
N VAL A 16 -11.63 -2.63 8.28
CA VAL A 16 -12.85 -3.45 8.48
C VAL A 16 -13.44 -3.20 9.87
N ARG A 17 -12.58 -3.02 10.89
CA ARG A 17 -13.03 -2.62 12.24
C ARG A 17 -13.71 -1.25 12.22
N GLU A 18 -13.08 -0.23 11.61
CA GLU A 18 -13.67 1.12 11.49
C GLU A 18 -15.02 1.09 10.75
N ILE A 19 -15.14 0.30 9.68
CA ILE A 19 -16.40 0.11 8.92
C ILE A 19 -17.46 -0.54 9.82
N SER A 20 -17.10 -1.64 10.50
CA SER A 20 -18.02 -2.38 11.37
C SER A 20 -18.54 -1.53 12.53
N GLU A 21 -17.66 -0.74 13.16
CA GLU A 21 -18.01 0.18 14.24
C GLU A 21 -18.97 1.29 13.75
N ALA A 22 -18.69 1.87 12.58
CA ALA A 22 -19.57 2.89 12.00
C ALA A 22 -20.95 2.34 11.62
N MET A 23 -21.01 1.13 11.07
CA MET A 23 -22.26 0.44 10.76
C MET A 23 -23.06 0.13 12.03
N ALA A 24 -22.42 -0.41 13.06
CA ALA A 24 -23.07 -0.71 14.34
C ALA A 24 -23.59 0.55 15.06
N ALA A 25 -22.89 1.68 14.91
CA ALA A 25 -23.32 2.98 15.42
C ALA A 25 -24.45 3.64 14.59
N GLY A 26 -24.90 3.00 13.49
CA GLY A 26 -25.94 3.52 12.62
C GLY A 26 -25.51 4.77 11.83
N HIS A 27 -24.20 4.97 11.63
CA HIS A 27 -23.71 6.09 10.83
C HIS A 27 -24.08 5.92 9.36
N ALA A 28 -24.57 6.98 8.73
CA ALA A 28 -24.85 6.99 7.29
C ALA A 28 -23.57 7.05 6.43
N PHE A 29 -22.43 7.40 7.04
CA PHE A 29 -21.15 7.56 6.36
C PHE A 29 -19.99 7.21 7.28
N VAL A 30 -18.85 6.83 6.69
CA VAL A 30 -17.57 6.63 7.38
C VAL A 30 -16.45 7.27 6.58
N GLU A 31 -15.47 7.89 7.25
CA GLU A 31 -14.28 8.46 6.62
C GLU A 31 -13.11 7.49 6.70
N LEU A 32 -12.62 7.03 5.54
CA LEU A 32 -11.59 5.99 5.44
C LEU A 32 -10.54 6.39 4.42
N SER A 33 -9.37 5.78 4.51
CA SER A 33 -8.44 5.72 3.39
C SER A 33 -8.47 4.33 2.79
N LEU A 34 -8.94 4.25 1.54
CA LEU A 34 -8.98 3.01 0.76
C LEU A 34 -7.93 3.02 -0.35
N ASP A 35 -6.92 3.87 -0.26
CA ASP A 35 -5.82 4.05 -1.23
C ASP A 35 -4.44 3.99 -0.56
N LEU A 36 -4.35 3.22 0.54
CA LEU A 36 -3.17 3.04 1.38
C LEU A 36 -2.65 4.34 2.01
N ASN A 37 -3.53 5.18 2.54
CA ASN A 37 -3.24 6.44 3.21
C ASN A 37 -2.77 7.59 2.30
N LEU A 38 -3.07 7.54 1.00
CA LEU A 38 -2.84 8.67 0.10
C LEU A 38 -3.90 9.77 0.32
N SER A 39 -5.15 9.39 0.53
CA SER A 39 -6.25 10.30 0.82
C SER A 39 -7.26 9.70 1.79
N ARG A 40 -7.99 10.56 2.49
CA ARG A 40 -9.14 10.17 3.33
C ARG A 40 -10.41 10.71 2.68
N ASN A 41 -11.34 9.81 2.39
CA ASN A 41 -12.59 10.13 1.71
C ASN A 41 -13.78 9.64 2.53
N ARG A 42 -14.93 10.28 2.30
CA ARG A 42 -16.19 9.91 2.93
C ARG A 42 -16.95 8.91 2.07
N PHE A 43 -17.25 7.75 2.64
CA PHE A 43 -17.97 6.66 1.98
C PHE A 43 -19.34 6.48 2.61
N ALA A 44 -20.37 6.24 1.79
CA ALA A 44 -21.74 6.07 2.26
C ALA A 44 -21.97 4.63 2.75
N ILE A 45 -22.71 4.49 3.84
CA ILE A 45 -23.17 3.21 4.38
C ILE A 45 -24.65 3.06 4.04
N LYS A 46 -25.02 1.93 3.44
CA LYS A 46 -26.41 1.59 3.10
C LYS A 46 -26.74 0.18 3.59
N GLY A 47 -27.37 0.08 4.75
CA GLY A 47 -27.51 -1.20 5.45
C GLY A 47 -26.12 -1.78 5.74
N ASP A 48 -25.90 -3.02 5.32
CA ASP A 48 -24.64 -3.75 5.53
C ASP A 48 -23.61 -3.54 4.40
N CYS A 49 -23.83 -2.55 3.53
CA CYS A 49 -22.97 -2.27 2.38
C CYS A 49 -22.25 -0.93 2.51
N LEU A 50 -20.94 -0.93 2.22
CA LEU A 50 -20.15 0.27 1.99
C LEU A 50 -20.15 0.61 0.49
N VAL A 51 -20.59 1.82 0.14
CA VAL A 51 -20.60 2.31 -1.24
C VAL A 51 -19.30 3.05 -1.51
N LEU A 52 -18.46 2.51 -2.40
CA LEU A 52 -17.12 3.02 -2.68
C LEU A 52 -17.16 4.10 -3.78
N ASP A 53 -17.89 3.82 -4.86
CA ASP A 53 -18.19 4.79 -5.93
C ASP A 53 -19.50 4.40 -6.67
N LYS A 54 -19.65 4.84 -7.93
CA LYS A 54 -20.83 4.53 -8.76
C LYS A 54 -20.90 3.06 -9.20
N THR A 55 -19.77 2.37 -9.20
CA THR A 55 -19.56 1.02 -9.72
C THR A 55 -19.41 0.03 -8.57
N TRP A 56 -18.63 0.40 -7.57
CA TRP A 56 -18.18 -0.47 -6.50
C TRP A 56 -18.96 -0.27 -5.22
N LYS A 57 -19.42 -1.39 -4.68
CA LYS A 57 -19.96 -1.53 -3.34
C LYS A 57 -19.45 -2.84 -2.76
N ILE A 58 -19.29 -2.89 -1.45
CA ILE A 58 -18.85 -4.11 -0.76
C ILE A 58 -19.73 -4.37 0.46
N ASP A 59 -20.20 -5.61 0.58
CA ASP A 59 -20.95 -6.07 1.74
C ASP A 59 -19.96 -6.35 2.88
N ILE A 60 -20.34 -6.01 4.11
CA ILE A 60 -19.50 -6.24 5.29
C ILE A 60 -19.12 -7.73 5.46
N LYS A 61 -19.97 -8.66 5.02
CA LYS A 61 -19.66 -10.10 5.06
C LYS A 61 -18.48 -10.45 4.14
N ASP A 62 -18.33 -9.75 3.01
CA ASP A 62 -17.26 -9.99 2.05
C ASP A 62 -15.90 -9.50 2.60
N LEU A 63 -15.92 -8.67 3.66
CA LEU A 63 -14.73 -8.20 4.38
C LEU A 63 -14.25 -9.17 5.48
N GLU A 64 -14.98 -10.25 5.78
CA GLU A 64 -14.60 -11.23 6.80
C GLU A 64 -13.19 -11.85 6.59
N PRO A 65 -12.77 -12.23 5.36
CA PRO A 65 -11.41 -12.72 5.10
C PRO A 65 -10.33 -11.68 5.42
N VAL A 66 -10.65 -10.40 5.29
CA VAL A 66 -9.73 -9.29 5.59
C VAL A 66 -9.63 -9.09 7.10
N ALA A 67 -10.76 -9.12 7.81
CA ALA A 67 -10.81 -8.98 9.27
C ALA A 67 -9.98 -10.05 9.99
N SER A 68 -10.00 -11.29 9.48
CA SER A 68 -9.23 -12.42 10.03
C SER A 68 -7.72 -12.36 9.71
N SER A 69 -7.28 -11.46 8.82
CA SER A 69 -5.91 -11.40 8.29
C SER A 69 -5.16 -10.12 8.71
N LYS A 70 -4.81 -10.00 10.00
CA LYS A 70 -4.26 -8.79 10.63
C LYS A 70 -3.06 -8.11 9.93
N GLN A 71 -2.25 -8.84 9.15
CA GLN A 71 -1.03 -8.31 8.53
C GLN A 71 -1.03 -8.45 7.00
N LYS A 72 -2.21 -8.50 6.38
CA LYS A 72 -2.36 -8.54 4.93
C LYS A 72 -3.10 -7.31 4.43
N LEU A 73 -2.66 -6.84 3.27
CA LEU A 73 -3.42 -5.91 2.44
C LEU A 73 -4.17 -6.70 1.38
N PHE A 74 -5.40 -6.30 1.13
CA PHE A 74 -6.23 -6.83 0.06
C PHE A 74 -6.55 -5.73 -0.93
N ALA A 75 -6.49 -6.09 -2.20
CA ALA A 75 -6.95 -5.32 -3.33
C ALA A 75 -8.38 -5.76 -3.68
N LEU A 76 -9.29 -4.81 -3.91
CA LEU A 76 -10.59 -5.11 -4.50
C LEU A 76 -10.44 -5.22 -6.02
N SER A 77 -10.80 -6.38 -6.57
CA SER A 77 -10.92 -6.65 -8.00
C SER A 77 -12.34 -7.08 -8.36
N HIS A 78 -12.63 -7.30 -9.65
CA HIS A 78 -13.96 -7.74 -10.09
C HIS A 78 -14.33 -9.12 -9.54
N ASP A 79 -13.32 -9.95 -9.24
CA ASP A 79 -13.47 -11.27 -8.66
C ASP A 79 -13.51 -11.25 -7.12
N GLY A 80 -13.50 -10.06 -6.51
CA GLY A 80 -13.56 -9.86 -5.06
C GLY A 80 -12.24 -9.40 -4.45
N LEU A 81 -12.04 -9.69 -3.15
CA LEU A 81 -10.85 -9.26 -2.41
C LEU A 81 -9.70 -10.24 -2.60
N VAL A 82 -8.62 -9.75 -3.19
CA VAL A 82 -7.40 -10.53 -3.45
C VAL A 82 -6.26 -10.01 -2.57
N PRO A 83 -5.57 -10.87 -1.78
CA PRO A 83 -4.43 -10.44 -1.00
C PRO A 83 -3.28 -9.99 -1.90
N ILE A 84 -2.62 -8.88 -1.54
CA ILE A 84 -1.43 -8.37 -2.23
C ILE A 84 -0.21 -9.14 -1.75
N GLU A 85 -0.07 -10.34 -2.30
CA GLU A 85 1.00 -11.28 -2.00
C GLU A 85 1.49 -12.02 -3.25
N VAL A 86 2.76 -12.42 -3.24
CA VAL A 86 3.36 -13.29 -4.24
C VAL A 86 4.01 -14.45 -3.52
N ARG A 87 3.67 -15.68 -3.92
CA ARG A 87 4.35 -16.91 -3.50
C ARG A 87 5.18 -17.41 -4.68
N ALA A 88 6.50 -17.45 -4.50
CA ALA A 88 7.46 -17.92 -5.49
C ALA A 88 8.56 -18.73 -4.79
N ASP A 89 9.82 -18.31 -4.92
CA ASP A 89 10.97 -18.80 -4.13
C ASP A 89 10.92 -18.37 -2.65
N GLY A 90 9.97 -17.51 -2.30
CA GLY A 90 9.65 -17.06 -0.96
C GLY A 90 8.23 -16.53 -0.88
N TYR A 91 7.89 -15.96 0.26
CA TYR A 91 6.62 -15.29 0.51
C TYR A 91 6.82 -13.79 0.62
N TYR A 92 6.23 -13.06 -0.32
CA TYR A 92 6.34 -11.62 -0.45
C TYR A 92 4.94 -11.03 -0.27
N LYS A 93 4.79 -9.98 0.52
CA LYS A 93 3.50 -9.29 0.64
C LYS A 93 3.67 -7.82 0.97
N LEU A 94 2.64 -7.06 0.62
CA LEU A 94 2.46 -5.71 1.09
C LEU A 94 1.76 -5.74 2.45
N VAL A 95 2.28 -5.00 3.42
CA VAL A 95 1.79 -4.96 4.80
C VAL A 95 1.31 -3.53 5.10
N PRO A 96 0.11 -3.38 5.71
CA PRO A 96 -0.42 -2.07 6.04
C PRO A 96 0.41 -1.42 7.15
N THR A 97 0.45 -0.10 7.15
CA THR A 97 0.93 0.72 8.27
C THR A 97 -0.05 1.88 8.46
N ASN A 98 0.18 2.73 9.45
CA ASN A 98 -0.61 3.95 9.66
C ASN A 98 -0.34 5.04 8.61
N THR A 99 0.63 4.82 7.72
CA THR A 99 1.09 5.75 6.68
C THR A 99 1.33 4.97 5.39
N VAL A 100 2.54 4.97 4.82
CA VAL A 100 2.83 4.21 3.60
C VAL A 100 3.01 2.72 3.90
N PRO A 101 2.60 1.80 3.01
CA PRO A 101 2.77 0.38 3.25
C PRO A 101 4.25 -0.02 3.29
N THR A 102 4.54 -1.19 3.88
CA THR A 102 5.87 -1.81 3.84
C THR A 102 5.84 -3.12 3.09
N LEU A 103 6.96 -3.45 2.45
CA LEU A 103 7.25 -4.79 1.95
C LEU A 103 7.66 -5.69 3.11
N GLU A 104 7.15 -6.91 3.11
CA GLU A 104 7.62 -8.01 3.95
C GLU A 104 8.02 -9.18 3.05
N ILE A 105 9.20 -9.77 3.32
CA ILE A 105 9.71 -10.96 2.63
C ILE A 105 10.04 -12.02 3.69
N ASN A 106 9.42 -13.19 3.58
CA ASN A 106 9.61 -14.31 4.50
C ASN A 106 9.45 -13.91 5.99
N GLY A 107 8.46 -13.06 6.30
CA GLY A 107 8.21 -12.58 7.66
C GLY A 107 9.07 -11.39 8.11
N ILE A 108 10.01 -10.93 7.29
CA ILE A 108 10.91 -9.82 7.61
C ILE A 108 10.45 -8.54 6.90
N LYS A 109 10.15 -7.50 7.68
CA LYS A 109 9.81 -6.17 7.14
C LYS A 109 11.06 -5.51 6.58
N MET A 110 10.99 -5.05 5.34
CA MET A 110 12.13 -4.46 4.63
C MET A 110 12.31 -2.96 4.88
N HIS A 111 11.32 -2.31 5.50
CA HIS A 111 11.43 -0.91 5.90
C HIS A 111 11.34 -0.76 7.41
N ARG A 112 12.01 0.28 7.92
CA ARG A 112 11.82 0.70 9.31
C ARG A 112 10.41 1.28 9.43
N SER A 113 9.57 0.58 10.19
CA SER A 113 8.18 0.96 10.48
C SER A 113 7.92 1.06 11.98
N LYS A 114 8.95 0.85 12.80
CA LYS A 114 8.91 1.01 14.25
C LYS A 114 9.37 2.43 14.59
N ASP A 115 8.48 3.19 15.21
CA ASP A 115 8.70 4.56 15.69
C ASP A 115 9.02 5.59 14.60
N ILE A 116 8.89 5.22 13.33
CA ILE A 116 9.09 6.11 12.18
C ILE A 116 8.26 5.63 10.99
N ASP A 117 7.76 6.57 10.21
CA ASP A 117 7.13 6.31 8.93
C ASP A 117 8.19 5.81 7.91
N PRO A 118 7.91 4.74 7.12
CA PRO A 118 8.86 4.23 6.13
C PRO A 118 9.33 5.26 5.10
N PHE A 119 8.46 6.21 4.73
CA PHE A 119 8.81 7.29 3.81
C PHE A 119 9.75 8.32 4.45
N VAL A 120 9.46 8.73 5.69
CA VAL A 120 10.35 9.62 6.45
C VAL A 120 11.72 8.96 6.64
N ASP A 121 11.78 7.68 7.00
CA ASP A 121 13.05 6.95 7.13
C ASP A 121 13.86 6.95 5.81
N ALA A 122 13.20 6.64 4.68
CA ALA A 122 13.83 6.71 3.36
C ALA A 122 14.33 8.13 3.03
N ARG A 123 13.51 9.15 3.29
CA ARG A 123 13.88 10.56 3.08
C ARG A 123 15.12 10.96 3.87
N GLU A 124 15.13 10.68 5.18
CA GLU A 124 16.22 11.08 6.05
C GLU A 124 17.52 10.36 5.66
N LYS A 125 17.48 9.06 5.36
CA LYS A 125 18.65 8.31 4.88
C LYS A 125 19.18 8.87 3.56
N THR A 126 18.30 9.13 2.60
CA THR A 126 18.72 9.63 1.29
C THR A 126 19.34 11.03 1.37
N LYS A 127 18.81 11.93 2.21
CA LYS A 127 19.39 13.27 2.44
C LYS A 127 20.83 13.24 2.97
N LEU A 128 21.21 12.21 3.71
CA LEU A 128 22.58 12.10 4.24
C LEU A 128 23.61 11.92 3.13
N VAL A 129 23.23 11.20 2.06
CA VAL A 129 24.16 10.72 1.03
C VAL A 129 23.99 11.39 -0.34
N VAL A 130 22.79 11.86 -0.69
CA VAL A 130 22.51 12.49 -2.00
C VAL A 130 22.69 14.00 -1.94
N ARG A 131 23.29 14.57 -2.97
CA ARG A 131 23.46 16.01 -3.20
C ARG A 131 22.83 16.42 -4.55
N PRO A 132 22.49 17.70 -4.72
CA PRO A 132 21.99 18.20 -6.00
C PRO A 132 22.95 17.88 -7.14
N GLN A 133 22.38 17.47 -8.29
CA GLN A 133 23.07 17.05 -9.51
C GLN A 133 23.76 15.68 -9.49
N ASP A 134 23.66 14.92 -8.40
CA ASP A 134 24.23 13.56 -8.33
C ASP A 134 23.60 12.61 -9.36
N LEU A 135 24.41 11.65 -9.82
CA LEU A 135 23.95 10.45 -10.52
C LEU A 135 23.90 9.31 -9.51
N VAL A 136 22.69 8.86 -9.18
CA VAL A 136 22.47 7.87 -8.11
C VAL A 136 22.17 6.50 -8.73
N LEU A 137 22.84 5.47 -8.21
CA LEU A 137 22.52 4.08 -8.45
C LEU A 137 21.90 3.47 -7.19
N ASP A 138 20.65 3.02 -7.30
CA ASP A 138 19.93 2.28 -6.27
C ASP A 138 19.88 0.79 -6.68
N THR A 139 20.65 -0.04 -5.98
CA THR A 139 20.76 -1.48 -6.31
C THR A 139 19.71 -2.35 -5.63
N CYS A 140 18.91 -1.78 -4.73
CA CYS A 140 17.92 -2.49 -3.91
C CYS A 140 16.57 -1.78 -4.00
N GLY A 141 16.04 -1.68 -5.22
CA GLY A 141 14.92 -0.83 -5.52
C GLY A 141 13.68 -1.05 -4.64
N GLY A 142 13.43 -2.27 -4.13
CA GLY A 142 12.39 -2.51 -3.12
C GLY A 142 11.01 -1.99 -3.55
N LEU A 143 10.40 -1.13 -2.72
CA LEU A 143 9.17 -0.38 -3.07
C LEU A 143 9.43 0.99 -3.73
N GLY A 144 10.68 1.35 -4.01
CA GLY A 144 11.09 2.55 -4.76
C GLY A 144 11.26 3.83 -3.92
N TYR A 145 11.10 3.75 -2.59
CA TYR A 145 11.02 4.93 -1.74
C TYR A 145 12.32 5.74 -1.74
N SER A 146 13.47 5.07 -1.63
CA SER A 146 14.78 5.72 -1.68
C SER A 146 15.03 6.44 -3.00
N ALA A 147 14.66 5.82 -4.13
CA ALA A 147 14.82 6.41 -5.47
C ALA A 147 13.98 7.69 -5.64
N VAL A 148 12.72 7.67 -5.19
CA VAL A 148 11.86 8.86 -5.17
C VAL A 148 12.48 9.97 -4.32
N PHE A 149 12.98 9.65 -3.12
CA PHE A 149 13.60 10.67 -2.28
C PHE A 149 14.97 11.14 -2.78
N ALA A 150 15.67 10.36 -3.61
CA ALA A 150 16.91 10.78 -4.25
C ALA A 150 16.64 11.86 -5.29
N LEU A 151 15.59 11.67 -6.12
CA LEU A 151 15.10 12.71 -7.03
C LEU A 151 14.67 13.96 -6.27
N LYS A 152 13.89 13.82 -5.19
CA LYS A 152 13.46 14.95 -4.34
C LYS A 152 14.62 15.67 -3.66
N ALA A 153 15.74 14.98 -3.40
CA ALA A 153 16.95 15.58 -2.87
C ALA A 153 17.78 16.33 -3.93
N GLY A 154 17.36 16.30 -5.20
CA GLY A 154 17.97 17.03 -6.30
C GLY A 154 18.93 16.21 -7.17
N ALA A 155 18.94 14.88 -7.04
CA ALA A 155 19.70 14.03 -7.96
C ALA A 155 19.32 14.34 -9.41
N LYS A 156 20.33 14.45 -10.28
CA LYS A 156 20.13 14.68 -11.71
C LYS A 156 19.53 13.46 -12.40
N ASN A 157 19.95 12.27 -11.97
CA ASN A 157 19.46 11.01 -12.51
C ASN A 157 19.50 9.94 -11.42
N VAL A 158 18.51 9.06 -11.43
CA VAL A 158 18.45 7.90 -10.54
C VAL A 158 18.22 6.65 -11.39
N VAL A 159 19.17 5.73 -11.36
CA VAL A 159 19.01 4.38 -11.93
C VAL A 159 18.71 3.46 -10.75
N SER A 160 17.48 2.94 -10.68
CA SER A 160 17.09 1.98 -9.64
C SER A 160 16.90 0.60 -10.26
N THR A 161 17.46 -0.42 -9.62
CA THR A 161 17.41 -1.81 -10.06
C THR A 161 16.87 -2.68 -8.93
N GLU A 162 16.11 -3.70 -9.29
CA GLU A 162 15.60 -4.71 -8.37
C GLU A 162 15.76 -6.07 -9.04
N LYS A 163 16.41 -7.01 -8.35
CA LYS A 163 16.64 -8.34 -8.89
C LYS A 163 15.39 -9.22 -8.75
N SER A 164 14.64 -9.05 -7.66
CA SER A 164 13.52 -9.91 -7.34
C SER A 164 12.28 -9.55 -8.15
N ARG A 165 11.87 -10.45 -9.06
CA ARG A 165 10.61 -10.31 -9.82
C ARG A 165 9.37 -10.23 -8.90
N PRO A 166 9.24 -11.04 -7.84
CA PRO A 166 8.16 -10.87 -6.85
C PRO A 166 8.12 -9.47 -6.23
N VAL A 167 9.27 -8.88 -5.90
CA VAL A 167 9.33 -7.51 -5.34
C VAL A 167 8.85 -6.48 -6.36
N ILE A 168 9.23 -6.61 -7.63
CA ILE A 168 8.73 -5.74 -8.71
C ILE A 168 7.21 -5.88 -8.86
N GLN A 169 6.68 -7.09 -8.81
CA GLN A 169 5.23 -7.33 -8.86
C GLN A 169 4.49 -6.66 -7.69
N ILE A 170 4.98 -6.84 -6.45
CA ILE A 170 4.42 -6.18 -5.27
C ILE A 170 4.51 -4.65 -5.39
N ARG A 171 5.62 -4.12 -5.91
CA ARG A 171 5.81 -2.68 -6.14
C ARG A 171 4.74 -2.11 -7.08
N HIS A 172 4.38 -2.82 -8.14
CA HIS A 172 3.35 -2.35 -9.08
C HIS A 172 1.96 -2.22 -8.46
N GLN A 173 1.70 -2.94 -7.36
CA GLN A 173 0.47 -2.85 -6.58
C GLN A 173 0.50 -1.73 -5.53
N ASN A 174 1.61 -1.00 -5.40
CA ASN A 174 1.74 0.11 -4.44
C ASN A 174 1.39 1.45 -5.11
N PRO A 175 0.29 2.12 -4.72
CA PRO A 175 -0.16 3.36 -5.36
C PRO A 175 0.78 4.55 -5.06
N TRP A 176 1.60 4.48 -4.02
CA TRP A 176 2.47 5.58 -3.60
C TRP A 176 3.55 5.96 -4.62
N LEU A 177 4.02 5.05 -5.48
CA LEU A 177 5.02 5.42 -6.49
C LEU A 177 4.45 6.22 -7.66
N MET A 178 3.15 6.21 -7.86
CA MET A 178 2.49 6.92 -8.97
C MET A 178 1.93 8.27 -8.53
N ALA A 179 1.78 8.49 -7.23
CA ALA A 179 1.23 9.70 -6.65
C ALA A 179 2.28 10.80 -6.39
N ILE A 180 3.56 10.56 -6.71
CA ILE A 180 4.71 11.38 -6.29
C ILE A 180 5.52 11.88 -7.46
#